data_AF-A0A0D6LQ15-F1
#
_entry.id   AF-A0A0D6LQ15-F1
#
_cell.length_a   1.000
_cell.length_b   1.000
_cell.length_c   1.000
_cell.angle_alpha   90.00
_cell.angle_beta   90.00
_cell.angle_gamma   90.00
#
_symmetry.space_group_name_H-M   'P 1'
#
loop_
_entity.id
_entity.type
_entity.pdbx_description
1 polymer ?
#
loop_
_entity_poly.entity_id
_entity_poly.type
_entity_poly.pdbx_seq_one_letter_code
_entity_poly.pdbx_strand_id
1 'polypeptide(L)'
;MQRFNDLRSKVRTAKSGTKMLFAVGGWENSQYFSSIAADPTKRANFVNHVANFLRDQQIDGVDVDWEYPVTGGATEGIPADKRKQFLMTFSSIEDHSLMNLLENYVTLLSDLRTRLTNLATELGRTVPYEITLASAAGEWTIRPGYDLSGIMQYADFINVMTYDYYGAWGSQWGAYTGPPSPLFYGSPPGFSGKLNADFTMKYYSCRSGKPSKLNMGVPFYGRNLGGLMIWAIDLDDYSNTLLDVISSADLCSGGSGDTSSYQCVPIDDIRWWTPENSGPDTQV
;
A
#
# COMPACT_ATOMS: atom_id res chain seq x y z
N MET A 1 7.36 0.51 -26.97
CA MET A 1 6.46 -0.66 -27.08
C MET A 1 7.18 -2.00 -26.97
N GLN A 2 8.30 -2.26 -27.67
CA GLN A 2 8.98 -3.57 -27.68
C GLN A 2 9.13 -4.25 -26.31
N ARG A 3 9.78 -3.60 -25.32
CA ARG A 3 9.95 -4.15 -23.95
C ARG A 3 8.64 -4.64 -23.29
N PHE A 4 7.51 -3.99 -23.56
CA PHE A 4 6.19 -4.39 -23.05
C PHE A 4 5.69 -5.67 -23.73
N ASN A 5 5.84 -5.77 -25.05
CA ASN A 5 5.54 -6.99 -25.80
C ASN A 5 6.45 -8.15 -25.36
N ASP A 6 7.73 -7.89 -25.12
CA ASP A 6 8.69 -8.90 -24.64
C ASP A 6 8.29 -9.42 -23.25
N LEU A 7 7.90 -8.54 -22.33
CA LEU A 7 7.40 -8.91 -21.00
C LEU A 7 6.10 -9.72 -21.08
N ARG A 8 5.11 -9.24 -21.85
CA ARG A 8 3.83 -9.95 -22.07
C ARG A 8 4.04 -11.33 -22.71
N SER A 9 4.99 -11.46 -23.63
CA SER A 9 5.38 -12.74 -24.23
C SER A 9 5.98 -13.67 -23.16
N LYS A 10 6.95 -13.18 -22.38
CA LYS A 10 7.59 -13.94 -21.30
C LYS A 10 6.58 -14.46 -20.27
N VAL A 11 5.64 -13.63 -19.82
CA VAL A 11 4.58 -14.03 -18.87
C VAL A 11 3.70 -15.14 -19.45
N ARG A 12 3.30 -15.04 -20.74
CA ARG A 12 2.51 -16.09 -21.41
C ARG A 12 3.27 -17.40 -21.62
N THR A 13 4.60 -17.37 -21.62
CA THR A 13 5.46 -18.57 -21.68
C THR A 13 5.98 -19.04 -20.32
N ALA A 14 5.64 -18.34 -19.23
CA ALA A 14 6.06 -18.68 -17.87
C ALA A 14 5.25 -19.84 -17.28
N LYS A 15 5.56 -20.24 -16.03
CA LYS A 15 4.78 -21.22 -15.28
C LYS A 15 3.29 -20.81 -15.25
N SER A 16 2.41 -21.80 -15.40
CA SER A 16 0.96 -21.63 -15.41
C SER A 16 0.45 -20.86 -14.19
N GLY A 17 -0.27 -19.76 -14.42
CA GLY A 17 -0.83 -18.91 -13.36
C GLY A 17 -0.08 -17.59 -13.14
N THR A 18 1.06 -17.36 -13.82
CA THR A 18 1.73 -16.04 -13.82
C THR A 18 0.81 -14.98 -14.46
N LYS A 19 0.52 -13.90 -13.73
CA LYS A 19 -0.35 -12.79 -14.19
C LYS A 19 0.46 -11.55 -14.54
N MET A 20 -0.06 -10.71 -15.44
CA MET A 20 0.52 -9.41 -15.76
C MET A 20 -0.44 -8.28 -15.39
N LEU A 21 -0.02 -7.37 -14.52
CA LEU A 21 -0.78 -6.18 -14.13
C LEU A 21 -0.15 -4.90 -14.69
N PHE A 22 -0.95 -3.85 -14.81
CA PHE A 22 -0.50 -2.51 -15.21
C PHE A 22 -0.64 -1.55 -14.03
N ALA A 23 0.49 -1.06 -13.50
CA ALA A 23 0.51 -0.06 -12.45
C ALA A 23 0.20 1.34 -13.01
N VAL A 24 -0.62 2.09 -12.29
CA VAL A 24 -1.01 3.47 -12.64
C VAL A 24 -0.73 4.37 -11.44
N GLY A 25 0.09 5.41 -11.64
CA GLY A 25 0.46 6.38 -10.61
C GLY A 25 1.94 6.30 -10.23
N GLY A 26 2.20 6.16 -8.93
CA GLY A 26 3.49 6.30 -8.28
C GLY A 26 3.80 7.76 -7.94
N TRP A 27 4.87 7.96 -7.16
CA TRP A 27 5.31 9.22 -6.56
C TRP A 27 5.12 10.46 -7.44
N GLU A 28 5.64 10.44 -8.67
CA GLU A 28 5.67 11.59 -9.58
C GLU A 28 4.41 11.76 -10.47
N ASN A 29 3.47 10.81 -10.45
CA ASN A 29 2.28 10.80 -11.33
C ASN A 29 0.93 10.74 -10.57
N SER A 30 0.95 10.84 -9.24
CA SER A 30 -0.24 10.73 -8.39
C SER A 30 -1.08 12.02 -8.28
N GLN A 31 -0.56 13.17 -8.73
CA GLN A 31 -1.19 14.50 -8.66
C GLN A 31 -2.57 14.62 -9.34
N TYR A 32 -2.94 13.65 -10.19
CA TYR A 32 -4.22 13.66 -10.88
C TYR A 32 -5.33 12.89 -10.13
N PHE A 33 -4.99 11.99 -9.21
CA PHE A 33 -5.97 11.08 -8.60
C PHE A 33 -7.08 11.81 -7.83
N SER A 34 -6.76 12.81 -7.01
CA SER A 34 -7.78 13.57 -6.27
C SER A 34 -8.82 14.21 -7.21
N SER A 35 -8.39 14.77 -8.35
CA SER A 35 -9.32 15.35 -9.33
C SER A 35 -10.08 14.29 -10.13
N ILE A 36 -9.47 13.14 -10.40
CA ILE A 36 -10.14 12.01 -11.07
C ILE A 36 -11.23 11.45 -10.16
N ALA A 37 -10.89 11.13 -8.90
CA ALA A 37 -11.76 10.43 -7.96
C ALA A 37 -12.98 11.28 -7.54
N ALA A 38 -12.79 12.58 -7.32
CA ALA A 38 -13.85 13.52 -6.93
C ALA A 38 -14.89 13.79 -8.02
N ASP A 39 -14.61 13.47 -9.29
CA ASP A 39 -15.42 13.85 -10.45
C ASP A 39 -15.97 12.58 -11.13
N PRO A 40 -17.29 12.30 -11.06
CA PRO A 40 -17.86 11.09 -11.65
C PRO A 40 -17.60 10.93 -13.15
N THR A 41 -17.48 12.02 -13.90
CA THR A 41 -17.17 11.97 -15.34
C THR A 41 -15.71 11.60 -15.56
N LYS A 42 -14.79 12.17 -14.78
CA LYS A 42 -13.37 11.79 -14.85
C LYS A 42 -13.12 10.36 -14.36
N ARG A 43 -13.79 9.90 -13.30
CA ARG A 43 -13.77 8.48 -12.89
C ARG A 43 -14.27 7.57 -14.00
N ALA A 44 -15.46 7.85 -14.56
CA ALA A 44 -16.03 7.05 -15.65
C ALA A 44 -15.08 6.98 -16.86
N ASN A 45 -14.44 8.09 -17.22
CA ASN A 45 -13.42 8.11 -18.27
C ASN A 45 -12.17 7.30 -17.88
N PHE A 46 -11.66 7.45 -16.65
CA PHE A 46 -10.49 6.71 -16.17
C PHE A 46 -10.72 5.19 -16.18
N VAL A 47 -11.80 4.70 -15.57
CA VAL A 47 -12.07 3.24 -15.49
C VAL A 47 -12.32 2.63 -16.87
N ASN A 48 -12.89 3.38 -17.81
CA ASN A 48 -13.03 2.94 -19.19
C ASN A 48 -11.70 2.91 -19.96
N HIS A 49 -10.79 3.86 -19.75
CA HIS A 49 -9.45 3.80 -20.35
C HIS A 49 -8.62 2.63 -19.78
N VAL A 50 -8.69 2.37 -18.47
CA VAL A 50 -8.08 1.17 -17.85
C VAL A 50 -8.67 -0.09 -18.48
N ALA A 51 -9.99 -0.24 -18.52
CA ALA A 51 -10.66 -1.40 -19.11
C ALA A 51 -10.29 -1.62 -20.59
N ASN A 52 -10.26 -0.57 -21.39
CA ASN A 52 -9.79 -0.62 -22.78
C ASN A 52 -8.33 -1.10 -22.85
N PHE A 53 -7.43 -0.57 -22.02
CA PHE A 53 -6.03 -0.99 -21.99
C PHE A 53 -5.86 -2.47 -21.60
N LEU A 54 -6.58 -2.96 -20.58
CA LEU A 54 -6.51 -4.37 -20.17
C LEU A 54 -7.04 -5.31 -21.26
N ARG A 55 -8.08 -4.91 -22.01
CA ARG A 55 -8.58 -5.64 -23.19
C ARG A 55 -7.55 -5.64 -24.32
N ASP A 56 -7.11 -4.46 -24.75
CA ASP A 56 -6.31 -4.27 -25.97
C ASP A 56 -4.89 -4.81 -25.81
N GLN A 57 -4.34 -4.73 -24.60
CA GLN A 57 -3.07 -5.36 -24.26
C GLN A 57 -3.21 -6.82 -23.81
N GLN A 58 -4.44 -7.30 -23.56
CA GLN A 58 -4.72 -8.68 -23.12
C GLN A 58 -3.82 -9.10 -21.93
N ILE A 59 -3.92 -8.33 -20.85
CA ILE A 59 -3.26 -8.55 -19.56
C ILE A 59 -4.33 -8.80 -18.47
N ASP A 60 -3.95 -8.93 -17.20
CA ASP A 60 -4.79 -9.58 -16.18
C ASP A 60 -5.30 -8.66 -15.07
N GLY A 61 -4.76 -7.45 -14.91
CA GLY A 61 -5.23 -6.53 -13.87
C GLY A 61 -4.60 -5.15 -13.90
N VAL A 62 -5.03 -4.32 -12.95
CA VAL A 62 -4.52 -2.97 -12.70
C VAL A 62 -4.00 -2.89 -11.27
N ASP A 63 -2.84 -2.26 -11.08
CA ASP A 63 -2.36 -1.84 -9.77
C ASP A 63 -2.56 -0.31 -9.64
N VAL A 64 -3.19 0.12 -8.55
CA VAL A 64 -3.48 1.54 -8.29
C VAL A 64 -2.49 2.06 -7.26
N ASP A 65 -1.50 2.81 -7.76
CA ASP A 65 -0.39 3.35 -6.99
C ASP A 65 -0.63 4.84 -6.73
N TRP A 66 -1.55 5.14 -5.82
CA TRP A 66 -1.85 6.53 -5.42
C TRP A 66 -0.95 6.93 -4.25
N GLU A 67 0.01 7.81 -4.52
CA GLU A 67 0.94 8.38 -3.54
C GLU A 67 0.70 9.90 -3.30
N TYR A 68 -0.07 10.31 -2.29
CA TYR A 68 -0.97 9.53 -1.43
C TYR A 68 -2.35 10.22 -1.30
N PRO A 69 -3.43 9.47 -1.00
CA PRO A 69 -4.71 10.07 -0.66
C PRO A 69 -4.60 10.95 0.58
N VAL A 70 -5.22 12.12 0.56
CA VAL A 70 -5.26 13.13 1.64
C VAL A 70 -3.93 13.80 2.00
N THR A 71 -2.82 13.08 2.24
CA THR A 71 -1.55 13.72 2.66
C THR A 71 -0.30 12.86 2.46
N GLY A 72 0.84 13.52 2.18
CA GLY A 72 2.07 12.92 1.66
C GLY A 72 2.05 12.80 0.13
N GLY A 73 3.09 12.16 -0.42
CA GLY A 73 3.34 12.07 -1.87
C GLY A 73 4.23 13.19 -2.39
N ALA A 74 4.50 13.20 -3.70
CA ALA A 74 5.14 14.36 -4.35
C ALA A 74 4.17 15.55 -4.53
N THR A 75 2.87 15.32 -4.35
CA THR A 75 1.82 16.34 -4.36
C THR A 75 0.76 15.92 -3.34
N GLU A 76 0.53 16.77 -2.33
CA GLU A 76 -0.50 16.53 -1.32
C GLU A 76 -1.88 16.30 -1.96
N GLY A 77 -2.60 15.30 -1.45
CA GLY A 77 -4.01 15.10 -1.77
C GLY A 77 -4.92 16.14 -1.13
N ILE A 78 -6.23 15.88 -1.16
CA ILE A 78 -7.24 16.70 -0.48
C ILE A 78 -7.99 15.85 0.55
N PRO A 79 -8.52 16.44 1.65
CA PRO A 79 -9.26 15.69 2.65
C PRO A 79 -10.39 14.81 2.08
N ALA A 80 -11.07 15.26 1.01
CA ALA A 80 -12.14 14.52 0.33
C ALA A 80 -11.71 13.15 -0.22
N ASP A 81 -10.40 12.89 -0.40
CA ASP A 81 -9.90 11.64 -0.95
C ASP A 81 -10.26 10.42 -0.08
N LYS A 82 -10.30 10.61 1.25
CA LYS A 82 -10.87 9.66 2.23
C LYS A 82 -12.19 10.15 2.86
N ARG A 83 -12.43 11.47 2.97
CA ARG A 83 -13.39 11.99 3.96
C ARG A 83 -14.83 11.51 3.74
N LYS A 84 -15.28 10.58 4.60
CA LYS A 84 -16.65 10.56 5.13
C LYS A 84 -16.99 11.94 5.71
N GLN A 85 -17.64 12.80 4.92
CA GLN A 85 -18.05 14.14 5.32
C GLN A 85 -19.16 13.99 6.39
N PHE A 86 -18.75 14.00 7.66
CA PHE A 86 -19.56 13.77 8.85
C PHE A 86 -20.63 14.88 8.99
N LEU A 87 -21.73 14.73 8.26
CA LEU A 87 -22.91 15.62 8.26
C LEU A 87 -23.74 15.41 9.55
N MET A 88 -23.12 15.70 10.68
CA MET A 88 -23.65 15.35 12.01
C MET A 88 -24.18 16.59 12.76
N THR A 89 -24.04 17.78 12.16
CA THR A 89 -24.74 19.02 12.53
C THR A 89 -26.27 18.94 12.32
N PHE A 90 -26.77 17.86 11.72
CA PHE A 90 -28.19 17.59 11.47
C PHE A 90 -28.59 16.18 11.95
N SER A 91 -28.45 15.95 13.26
CA SER A 91 -28.90 14.74 13.96
C SER A 91 -30.44 14.66 14.07
N SER A 92 -31.14 14.72 12.94
CA SER A 92 -32.61 14.83 12.88
C SER A 92 -33.24 14.28 11.58
N ILE A 93 -32.51 13.51 10.78
CA ILE A 93 -33.02 12.92 9.54
C ILE A 93 -32.80 11.41 9.60
N GLU A 94 -33.88 10.64 9.68
CA GLU A 94 -33.86 9.16 9.70
C GLU A 94 -33.58 8.54 8.32
N ASP A 95 -33.14 9.32 7.34
CA ASP A 95 -32.92 8.89 5.96
C ASP A 95 -31.61 8.10 5.84
N HIS A 96 -31.76 6.78 5.91
CA HIS A 96 -30.66 5.82 5.77
C HIS A 96 -30.03 5.82 4.35
N SER A 97 -30.63 6.48 3.34
CA SER A 97 -30.00 6.63 2.02
C SER A 97 -28.75 7.51 2.06
N LEU A 98 -28.64 8.40 3.05
CA LEU A 98 -27.46 9.27 3.26
C LEU A 98 -26.25 8.54 3.86
N MET A 99 -26.36 7.25 4.22
CA MET A 99 -25.23 6.45 4.72
C MET A 99 -24.15 6.18 3.67
N ASN A 100 -24.43 6.37 2.37
CA ASN A 100 -23.42 6.36 1.32
C ASN A 100 -22.62 7.69 1.28
N LEU A 101 -21.89 7.99 2.36
CA LEU A 101 -20.84 9.01 2.37
C LEU A 101 -19.64 8.50 1.56
N LEU A 102 -19.73 8.67 0.23
CA LEU A 102 -18.77 8.20 -0.75
C LEU A 102 -17.37 8.74 -0.49
N GLU A 103 -16.47 7.88 -0.01
CA GLU A 103 -15.04 8.17 0.01
C GLU A 103 -14.51 8.06 -1.43
N ASN A 104 -13.85 9.12 -1.91
CA ASN A 104 -13.40 9.21 -3.31
C ASN A 104 -12.57 7.99 -3.76
N TYR A 105 -11.61 7.53 -2.94
CA TYR A 105 -10.77 6.39 -3.30
C TYR A 105 -11.56 5.06 -3.33
N VAL A 106 -12.38 4.79 -2.31
CA VAL A 106 -13.23 3.58 -2.27
C VAL A 106 -14.22 3.56 -3.45
N THR A 107 -14.75 4.73 -3.82
CA THR A 107 -15.66 4.90 -4.96
C THR A 107 -14.95 4.63 -6.30
N LEU A 108 -13.71 5.09 -6.47
CA LEU A 108 -12.89 4.79 -7.65
C LEU A 108 -12.61 3.28 -7.79
N LEU A 109 -12.33 2.59 -6.69
CA LEU A 109 -12.13 1.13 -6.68
C LEU A 109 -13.44 0.35 -6.95
N SER A 110 -14.59 0.86 -6.48
CA SER A 110 -15.91 0.31 -6.77
C SER A 110 -16.27 0.42 -8.26
N ASP A 111 -16.03 1.60 -8.87
CA ASP A 111 -16.25 1.83 -10.29
C ASP A 111 -15.30 0.98 -11.15
N LEU A 112 -14.03 0.82 -10.75
CA LEU A 112 -13.08 -0.09 -11.39
C LEU A 112 -13.56 -1.54 -11.31
N ARG A 113 -13.91 -2.03 -10.11
CA ARG A 113 -14.38 -3.42 -9.92
C ARG A 113 -15.63 -3.70 -10.74
N THR A 114 -16.57 -2.75 -10.79
CA THR A 114 -17.79 -2.84 -11.60
C THR A 114 -17.45 -2.89 -13.09
N ARG A 115 -16.66 -1.95 -13.62
CA ARG A 115 -16.29 -1.93 -15.04
C ARG A 115 -15.51 -3.18 -15.45
N LEU A 116 -14.58 -3.66 -14.63
CA LEU A 116 -13.76 -4.83 -14.95
C LEU A 116 -14.52 -6.16 -14.82
N THR A 117 -15.52 -6.24 -13.93
CA THR A 117 -16.44 -7.41 -13.87
C THR A 117 -17.30 -7.48 -15.13
N ASN A 118 -17.81 -6.32 -15.60
CA ASN A 118 -18.52 -6.24 -16.87
C ASN A 118 -17.59 -6.62 -18.04
N LEU A 119 -16.33 -6.13 -18.07
CA LEU A 119 -15.36 -6.47 -19.12
C LEU A 119 -15.02 -7.98 -19.13
N ALA A 120 -14.88 -8.60 -17.96
CA ALA A 120 -14.67 -10.06 -17.88
C ALA A 120 -15.86 -10.82 -18.49
N THR A 121 -17.08 -10.35 -18.25
CA THR A 121 -18.32 -10.92 -18.81
C THR A 121 -18.42 -10.68 -20.33
N GLU A 122 -18.16 -9.45 -20.80
CA GLU A 122 -18.10 -9.06 -22.22
C GLU A 122 -17.14 -9.92 -23.04
N LEU A 123 -16.03 -10.37 -22.43
CA LEU A 123 -14.98 -11.16 -23.07
C LEU A 123 -15.06 -12.66 -22.75
N GLY A 124 -16.06 -13.12 -22.00
CA GLY A 124 -16.20 -14.52 -21.60
C GLY A 124 -15.05 -15.06 -20.73
N ARG A 125 -14.34 -14.20 -19.98
CA ARG A 125 -13.23 -14.60 -19.12
C ARG A 125 -13.72 -15.43 -17.93
N THR A 126 -13.19 -16.64 -17.79
CA THR A 126 -13.36 -17.47 -16.58
C THR A 126 -12.51 -17.00 -15.39
N VAL A 127 -11.45 -16.23 -15.65
CA VAL A 127 -10.57 -15.63 -14.63
C VAL A 127 -10.87 -14.14 -14.54
N PRO A 128 -11.37 -13.62 -13.40
CA PRO A 128 -11.58 -12.19 -13.18
C PRO A 128 -10.31 -11.36 -13.41
N TYR A 129 -10.50 -10.09 -13.75
CA TYR A 129 -9.41 -9.11 -13.72
C TYR A 129 -9.05 -8.77 -12.26
N GLU A 130 -7.76 -8.61 -12.00
CA GLU A 130 -7.27 -8.19 -10.69
C GLU A 130 -7.27 -6.66 -10.52
N ILE A 131 -7.52 -6.23 -9.29
CA ILE A 131 -7.31 -4.86 -8.82
C ILE A 131 -6.44 -4.93 -7.58
N THR A 132 -5.21 -4.44 -7.69
CA THR A 132 -4.25 -4.38 -6.58
C THR A 132 -3.92 -2.91 -6.28
N LEU A 133 -3.29 -2.66 -5.14
CA LEU A 133 -2.86 -1.32 -4.74
C LEU A 133 -1.42 -1.39 -4.24
N ALA A 134 -0.60 -0.41 -4.59
CA ALA A 134 0.50 0.02 -3.74
C ALA A 134 -0.05 0.92 -2.60
N SER A 135 0.54 0.85 -1.40
CA SER A 135 0.10 1.72 -0.30
C SER A 135 1.18 2.04 0.74
N ALA A 136 1.09 3.24 1.32
CA ALA A 136 2.04 3.78 2.29
C ALA A 136 2.30 2.87 3.50
N ALA A 137 3.54 2.84 4.00
CA ALA A 137 3.86 2.18 5.26
C ALA A 137 3.67 3.05 6.52
N GLY A 138 3.67 4.38 6.37
CA GLY A 138 3.63 5.32 7.49
C GLY A 138 2.24 5.55 8.08
N GLU A 139 2.05 5.32 9.39
CA GLU A 139 0.73 5.50 10.04
C GLU A 139 0.14 6.89 9.84
N TRP A 140 1.00 7.93 9.77
CA TRP A 140 0.60 9.31 9.56
C TRP A 140 -0.06 9.56 8.19
N THR A 141 0.19 8.70 7.20
CA THR A 141 -0.47 8.73 5.88
C THR A 141 -1.60 7.70 5.81
N ILE A 142 -1.41 6.49 6.35
CA ILE A 142 -2.46 5.44 6.35
C ILE A 142 -3.72 5.92 7.09
N ARG A 143 -3.55 6.48 8.30
CA ARG A 143 -4.64 6.90 9.18
C ARG A 143 -5.56 7.97 8.55
N PRO A 144 -5.06 9.07 7.96
CA PRO A 144 -5.90 10.05 7.25
C PRO A 144 -6.22 9.68 5.80
N GLY A 145 -5.45 8.83 5.11
CA GLY A 145 -5.61 8.57 3.66
C GLY A 145 -6.43 7.34 3.28
N TYR A 146 -6.40 6.25 4.06
CA TYR A 146 -6.92 4.94 3.62
C TYR A 146 -8.05 4.40 4.51
N ASP A 147 -9.25 4.12 3.97
CA ASP A 147 -10.20 3.17 4.59
C ASP A 147 -9.87 1.76 4.11
N LEU A 148 -9.04 1.07 4.90
CA LEU A 148 -8.61 -0.30 4.63
C LEU A 148 -9.77 -1.31 4.68
N SER A 149 -10.92 -0.98 5.29
CA SER A 149 -12.10 -1.84 5.31
C SER A 149 -12.91 -1.70 4.01
N GLY A 150 -13.10 -0.48 3.52
CA GLY A 150 -13.74 -0.16 2.23
C GLY A 150 -12.92 -0.64 1.04
N ILE A 151 -11.63 -0.29 0.98
CA ILE A 151 -10.68 -0.71 -0.08
C ILE A 151 -10.70 -2.22 -0.27
N MET A 152 -10.65 -2.99 0.83
CA MET A 152 -10.60 -4.46 0.81
C MET A 152 -11.91 -5.16 0.43
N GLN A 153 -12.96 -4.42 0.06
CA GLN A 153 -14.14 -4.97 -0.61
C GLN A 153 -13.91 -5.10 -2.13
N TYR A 154 -13.09 -4.22 -2.71
CA TYR A 154 -12.90 -4.09 -4.16
C TYR A 154 -11.52 -4.54 -4.63
N ALA A 155 -10.48 -4.37 -3.81
CA ALA A 155 -9.13 -4.85 -4.07
C ALA A 155 -8.99 -6.36 -3.84
N ASP A 156 -8.19 -7.04 -4.66
CA ASP A 156 -7.83 -8.45 -4.47
C ASP A 156 -6.76 -8.60 -3.38
N PHE A 157 -5.70 -7.79 -3.44
CA PHE A 157 -4.69 -7.65 -2.40
C PHE A 157 -4.03 -6.26 -2.43
N ILE A 158 -3.33 -5.91 -1.35
CA ILE A 158 -2.56 -4.67 -1.21
C ILE A 158 -1.07 -5.02 -1.07
N ASN A 159 -0.25 -4.40 -1.91
CA ASN A 159 1.20 -4.35 -1.83
C ASN A 159 1.58 -3.22 -0.85
N VAL A 160 1.80 -3.56 0.42
CA VAL A 160 2.16 -2.57 1.43
C VAL A 160 3.64 -2.21 1.26
N MET A 161 3.93 -0.95 1.01
CA MET A 161 5.27 -0.46 0.70
C MET A 161 6.10 -0.29 1.99
N THR A 162 6.40 -1.42 2.65
CA THR A 162 7.16 -1.54 3.90
C THR A 162 8.66 -1.25 3.73
N TYR A 163 8.95 -0.15 3.04
CA TYR A 163 10.26 0.43 2.81
C TYR A 163 10.15 1.97 2.94
N ASP A 164 11.26 2.67 2.71
CA ASP A 164 11.36 4.14 2.82
C ASP A 164 10.93 4.71 4.18
N TYR A 165 11.13 3.95 5.25
CA TYR A 165 11.01 4.45 6.62
C TYR A 165 12.13 5.45 6.97
N TYR A 166 13.30 5.34 6.33
CA TYR A 166 14.49 6.17 6.58
C TYR A 166 15.24 6.48 5.27
N GLY A 167 15.82 7.68 5.17
CA GLY A 167 16.55 8.14 4.00
C GLY A 167 16.94 9.61 4.05
N ALA A 168 17.65 10.07 3.02
CA ALA A 168 18.30 11.40 2.97
C ALA A 168 17.36 12.57 2.61
N TRP A 169 16.05 12.45 2.82
CA TRP A 169 15.10 13.55 2.59
C TRP A 169 15.13 14.57 3.74
N GLY A 170 14.93 15.84 3.40
CA GLY A 170 14.76 16.89 4.40
C GLY A 170 13.45 16.70 5.16
N SER A 171 13.50 16.75 6.50
CA SER A 171 12.33 16.81 7.37
C SER A 171 12.52 17.87 8.44
N GLN A 172 11.44 18.28 9.11
CA GLN A 172 11.49 19.18 10.28
C GLN A 172 12.35 18.63 11.44
N TRP A 173 12.66 17.33 11.43
CA TRP A 173 13.50 16.63 12.42
C TRP A 173 14.88 16.26 11.86
N GLY A 174 15.24 16.73 10.66
CA GLY A 174 16.44 16.34 9.93
C GLY A 174 16.27 15.05 9.11
N ALA A 175 17.36 14.60 8.48
CA ALA A 175 17.43 13.35 7.73
C ALA A 175 17.98 12.23 8.64
N TYR A 176 17.11 11.40 9.19
CA TYR A 176 17.52 10.31 10.08
C TYR A 176 18.16 9.16 9.28
N THR A 177 19.41 8.83 9.64
CA THR A 177 20.08 7.62 9.14
C THR A 177 19.50 6.39 9.82
N GLY A 178 19.07 5.41 9.02
CA GLY A 178 18.51 4.15 9.47
C GLY A 178 18.33 3.17 8.31
N PRO A 179 17.99 1.90 8.58
CA PRO A 179 17.68 0.93 7.53
C PRO A 179 16.42 1.36 6.75
N PRO A 180 16.37 1.25 5.41
CA PRO A 180 15.19 1.69 4.65
C PRO A 180 13.95 0.82 4.91
N SER A 181 14.13 -0.44 5.32
CA SER A 181 13.08 -1.44 5.58
C SER A 181 13.43 -2.29 6.82
N PRO A 182 13.31 -1.75 8.05
CA PRO A 182 13.49 -2.55 9.25
C PRO A 182 12.26 -3.45 9.48
N LEU A 183 12.50 -4.74 9.71
CA LEU A 183 11.42 -5.69 10.03
C LEU A 183 10.78 -5.35 11.38
N PHE A 184 11.58 -5.03 12.40
CA PHE A 184 11.14 -4.69 13.75
C PHE A 184 11.67 -3.33 14.20
N TYR A 185 11.07 -2.77 15.25
CA TYR A 185 11.56 -1.54 15.87
C TYR A 185 12.98 -1.71 16.45
N GLY A 186 13.85 -0.74 16.15
CA GLY A 186 15.23 -0.68 16.67
C GLY A 186 15.81 0.73 16.76
N SER A 187 14.96 1.76 16.88
CA SER A 187 15.43 3.15 17.05
C SER A 187 15.75 3.49 18.52
N PRO A 188 16.56 4.54 18.76
CA PRO A 188 16.80 5.07 20.11
C PRO A 188 15.52 5.48 20.85
N PRO A 189 15.59 5.67 22.18
CA PRO A 189 14.55 6.37 22.93
C PRO A 189 14.24 7.74 22.30
N GLY A 190 12.96 8.12 22.33
CA GLY A 190 12.41 9.33 21.68
C GLY A 190 11.70 9.07 20.35
N PHE A 191 11.91 7.94 19.69
CA PHE A 191 11.21 7.57 18.45
C PHE A 191 9.87 6.86 18.73
N SER A 192 8.92 6.98 17.79
CA SER A 192 7.50 6.61 17.96
C SER A 192 7.18 5.11 18.11
N GLY A 193 8.15 4.21 17.92
CA GLY A 193 7.89 2.77 17.84
C GLY A 193 7.41 2.26 16.47
N LYS A 194 6.98 3.16 15.56
CA LYS A 194 6.10 2.81 14.42
C LYS A 194 6.77 2.68 13.04
N LEU A 195 8.05 3.05 12.92
CA LEU A 195 8.81 3.00 11.67
C LEU A 195 9.42 1.61 11.42
N ASN A 196 8.58 0.60 11.16
CA ASN A 196 9.00 -0.78 10.86
C ASN A 196 7.86 -1.62 10.26
N ALA A 197 8.23 -2.66 9.51
CA ALA A 197 7.29 -3.52 8.80
C ALA A 197 6.34 -4.28 9.74
N ASP A 198 6.81 -4.77 10.88
CA ASP A 198 5.98 -5.45 11.89
C ASP A 198 4.81 -4.56 12.37
N PHE A 199 5.09 -3.31 12.76
CA PHE A 199 4.05 -2.36 13.15
C PHE A 199 3.08 -2.09 11.99
N THR A 200 3.59 -1.79 10.80
CA THR A 200 2.75 -1.49 9.63
C THR A 200 1.87 -2.67 9.25
N MET A 201 2.40 -3.89 9.14
CA MET A 201 1.62 -5.08 8.75
C MET A 201 0.59 -5.47 9.82
N LYS A 202 0.89 -5.25 11.11
CA LYS A 202 -0.10 -5.36 12.21
C LYS A 202 -1.21 -4.32 12.08
N TYR A 203 -0.87 -3.06 11.80
CA TYR A 203 -1.84 -1.99 11.56
C TYR A 203 -2.80 -2.36 10.43
N TYR A 204 -2.27 -2.76 9.28
CA TYR A 204 -3.08 -3.19 8.14
C TYR A 204 -3.94 -4.41 8.46
N SER A 205 -3.39 -5.42 9.12
CA SER A 205 -4.13 -6.64 9.49
C SER A 205 -5.32 -6.33 10.40
N CYS A 206 -5.09 -5.53 11.44
CA CYS A 206 -6.13 -5.18 12.42
C CYS A 206 -7.15 -4.15 11.90
N ARG A 207 -6.79 -3.29 10.94
CA ARG A 207 -7.72 -2.33 10.32
C ARG A 207 -8.51 -2.90 9.13
N SER A 208 -7.99 -3.91 8.43
CA SER A 208 -8.68 -4.57 7.31
C SER A 208 -9.50 -5.79 7.71
N GLY A 209 -9.11 -6.48 8.80
CA GLY A 209 -9.62 -7.80 9.15
C GLY A 209 -9.27 -8.90 8.13
N LYS A 210 -8.37 -8.63 7.17
CA LYS A 210 -8.10 -9.46 5.99
C LYS A 210 -6.59 -9.64 5.76
N PRO A 211 -5.84 -10.28 6.70
CA PRO A 211 -4.39 -10.43 6.59
C PRO A 211 -3.95 -11.22 5.34
N SER A 212 -4.77 -12.15 4.86
CA SER A 212 -4.53 -12.92 3.61
C SER A 212 -4.62 -12.09 2.32
N LYS A 213 -4.91 -10.79 2.42
CA LYS A 213 -4.89 -9.82 1.30
C LYS A 213 -3.74 -8.82 1.39
N LEU A 214 -2.72 -9.08 2.21
CA LEU A 214 -1.59 -8.17 2.45
C LEU A 214 -0.26 -8.78 2.01
N ASN A 215 0.42 -8.14 1.07
CA ASN A 215 1.79 -8.44 0.69
C ASN A 215 2.74 -7.45 1.37
N MET A 216 3.83 -7.94 1.97
CA MET A 216 4.89 -7.11 2.53
C MET A 216 5.91 -6.77 1.43
N GLY A 217 6.11 -5.48 1.15
CA GLY A 217 7.09 -4.98 0.19
C GLY A 217 8.52 -5.08 0.72
N VAL A 218 9.44 -5.63 -0.08
CA VAL A 218 10.87 -5.74 0.24
C VAL A 218 11.68 -4.93 -0.78
N PRO A 219 12.49 -3.94 -0.36
CA PRO A 219 13.22 -3.08 -1.29
C PRO A 219 14.48 -3.79 -1.82
N PHE A 220 14.66 -3.81 -3.14
CA PHE A 220 15.89 -4.30 -3.78
C PHE A 220 16.88 -3.15 -4.04
N TYR A 221 16.90 -2.16 -3.15
CA TYR A 221 17.72 -0.94 -3.24
C TYR A 221 18.03 -0.39 -1.84
N GLY A 222 19.14 0.34 -1.72
CA GLY A 222 19.43 1.17 -0.55
C GLY A 222 19.00 2.62 -0.77
N ARG A 223 18.57 3.31 0.29
CA ARG A 223 18.47 4.78 0.29
C ARG A 223 19.85 5.40 0.57
N ASN A 224 20.11 6.52 -0.07
CA ASN A 224 21.47 7.07 -0.21
C ASN A 224 22.04 7.52 1.15
N LEU A 225 23.21 7.00 1.53
CA LEU A 225 23.85 7.26 2.81
C LEU A 225 24.95 8.31 2.64
N GLY A 226 24.73 9.51 3.19
CA GLY A 226 25.64 10.64 3.06
C GLY A 226 26.92 10.48 3.88
N GLY A 227 27.90 9.74 3.36
CA GLY A 227 29.26 9.67 3.90
C GLY A 227 29.40 8.84 5.18
N LEU A 228 29.39 7.51 5.05
CA LEU A 228 29.78 6.60 6.14
C LEU A 228 31.29 6.31 6.11
N MET A 229 31.96 6.46 7.26
CA MET A 229 33.25 5.81 7.49
C MET A 229 32.98 4.38 7.97
N ILE A 230 33.40 3.39 7.19
CA ILE A 230 33.37 1.98 7.59
C ILE A 230 34.82 1.56 7.85
N TRP A 231 35.12 1.13 9.07
CA TRP A 231 36.49 0.84 9.51
C TRP A 231 36.99 -0.55 9.06
N ALA A 232 36.08 -1.52 8.96
CA ALA A 232 36.32 -2.84 8.37
C ALA A 232 34.99 -3.40 7.82
N ILE A 233 35.08 -4.23 6.78
CA ILE A 233 34.00 -5.13 6.33
C ILE A 233 34.64 -6.51 6.22
N ASP A 234 34.25 -7.41 7.12
CA ASP A 234 34.53 -8.84 7.01
C ASP A 234 33.19 -9.56 6.76
N LEU A 235 33.23 -10.58 5.89
CA LEU A 235 32.09 -11.38 5.41
C LEU A 235 31.14 -10.68 4.40
N ASP A 236 31.47 -10.85 3.11
CA ASP A 236 30.51 -10.92 2.00
C ASP A 236 30.65 -12.33 1.38
N ASP A 237 29.54 -13.01 1.10
CA ASP A 237 29.56 -14.38 0.52
C ASP A 237 29.52 -14.39 -1.01
N TYR A 238 29.18 -13.26 -1.65
CA TYR A 238 29.06 -13.06 -3.11
C TYR A 238 28.15 -14.06 -3.87
N SER A 239 27.44 -14.94 -3.18
CA SER A 239 26.81 -16.14 -3.76
C SER A 239 25.28 -16.09 -3.80
N ASN A 240 24.67 -15.24 -2.96
CA ASN A 240 23.21 -15.17 -2.80
C ASN A 240 22.67 -13.80 -3.23
N THR A 241 21.94 -13.71 -4.36
CA THR A 241 21.10 -12.52 -4.61
C THR A 241 19.76 -12.66 -3.89
N LEU A 242 19.18 -11.56 -3.43
CA LEU A 242 17.88 -11.56 -2.76
C LEU A 242 16.75 -12.10 -3.66
N LEU A 243 16.86 -11.93 -4.97
CA LEU A 243 15.91 -12.49 -5.94
C LEU A 243 16.06 -14.02 -6.06
N ASP A 244 17.28 -14.54 -6.02
CA ASP A 244 17.52 -15.99 -6.00
C ASP A 244 16.98 -16.61 -4.70
N VAL A 245 17.23 -15.99 -3.54
CA VAL A 245 16.69 -16.47 -2.25
C VAL A 245 15.16 -16.51 -2.25
N ILE A 246 14.49 -15.46 -2.76
CA ILE A 246 13.02 -15.37 -2.80
C ILE A 246 12.41 -16.34 -3.84
N SER A 247 13.13 -16.69 -4.91
CA SER A 247 12.60 -17.54 -6.00
C SER A 247 13.05 -19.01 -5.97
N SER A 248 14.11 -19.34 -5.21
CA SER A 248 14.59 -20.71 -5.00
C SER A 248 14.02 -21.36 -3.75
N ALA A 249 13.66 -20.59 -2.72
CA ALA A 249 12.91 -21.08 -1.58
C ALA A 249 11.43 -21.24 -1.92
N ASP A 250 10.81 -22.34 -1.46
CA ASP A 250 9.38 -22.68 -1.66
C ASP A 250 8.41 -21.79 -0.85
N LEU A 251 8.78 -20.52 -0.59
CA LEU A 251 8.03 -19.51 0.17
C LEU A 251 6.65 -19.19 -0.42
N CYS A 252 6.43 -19.48 -1.71
CA CYS A 252 5.20 -19.17 -2.43
C CYS A 252 4.45 -20.42 -2.96
N SER A 253 4.88 -21.64 -2.59
CA SER A 253 4.24 -22.90 -3.02
C SER A 253 3.47 -23.61 -1.90
N GLY A 254 3.63 -23.18 -0.65
CA GLY A 254 2.86 -23.67 0.49
C GLY A 254 1.38 -23.26 0.44
N GLY A 255 0.48 -24.23 0.64
CA GLY A 255 -0.91 -23.96 0.98
C GLY A 255 -1.05 -23.31 2.36
N SER A 256 -2.22 -22.72 2.65
CA SER A 256 -2.47 -21.90 3.84
C SER A 256 -2.50 -22.68 5.16
N GLY A 257 -1.33 -23.11 5.65
CA GLY A 257 -1.15 -23.77 6.95
C GLY A 257 -1.21 -22.79 8.12
N ASP A 258 -0.31 -21.80 8.14
CA ASP A 258 -0.22 -20.82 9.22
C ASP A 258 -1.02 -19.55 8.93
N THR A 259 -2.24 -19.47 9.46
CA THR A 259 -2.95 -18.20 9.58
C THR A 259 -2.36 -17.40 10.74
N SER A 260 -1.45 -16.47 10.46
CA SER A 260 -0.86 -15.56 11.44
C SER A 260 -1.94 -14.74 12.18
N SER A 261 -2.30 -15.17 13.37
CA SER A 261 -3.34 -14.56 14.20
C SER A 261 -2.81 -13.37 14.99
N TYR A 262 -2.76 -12.21 14.32
CA TYR A 262 -2.40 -10.95 14.99
C TYR A 262 -3.40 -10.61 16.10
N GLN A 263 -2.91 -10.52 17.34
CA GLN A 263 -3.72 -10.07 18.48
C GLN A 263 -3.97 -8.57 18.36
N CYS A 264 -5.15 -8.21 17.85
CA CYS A 264 -5.61 -6.83 17.69
C CYS A 264 -6.11 -6.23 19.01
N VAL A 265 -5.21 -6.14 19.99
CA VAL A 265 -5.28 -5.21 21.11
C VAL A 265 -5.37 -3.78 20.53
N PRO A 266 -6.04 -2.80 21.19
CA PRO A 266 -6.06 -1.41 20.72
C PRO A 266 -4.67 -0.90 20.33
N ILE A 267 -4.55 -0.25 19.18
CA ILE A 267 -3.28 0.26 18.65
C ILE A 267 -2.75 1.44 19.49
N ASP A 268 -3.57 1.90 20.43
CA ASP A 268 -3.30 2.90 21.48
C ASP A 268 -2.61 2.29 22.73
N ASP A 269 -2.16 1.03 22.66
CA ASP A 269 -1.46 0.29 23.73
C ASP A 269 -0.13 0.96 24.16
N ILE A 270 -0.18 1.69 25.28
CA ILE A 270 0.99 2.31 25.93
C ILE A 270 1.85 1.23 26.57
N ARG A 271 2.86 0.77 25.84
CA ARG A 271 3.81 -0.23 26.35
C ARG A 271 4.81 0.40 27.29
N TRP A 272 5.29 -0.36 28.28
CA TRP A 272 6.20 0.12 29.32
C TRP A 272 7.56 0.67 28.83
N TRP A 273 7.87 0.55 27.53
CA TRP A 273 9.07 1.08 26.89
C TRP A 273 8.82 2.20 25.87
N THR A 274 7.57 2.66 25.67
CA THR A 274 7.32 3.83 24.80
C THR A 274 7.71 5.14 25.52
N PRO A 275 8.49 6.07 24.92
CA PRO A 275 9.13 7.18 25.63
C PRO A 275 8.21 8.29 26.18
N GLU A 276 6.90 8.22 25.96
CA GLU A 276 5.95 9.34 26.15
C GLU A 276 5.73 9.77 27.62
N ASN A 277 6.39 9.10 28.57
CA ASN A 277 6.42 9.45 30.00
C ASN A 277 7.71 10.14 30.48
N SER A 278 8.59 10.64 29.60
CA SER A 278 9.73 11.49 30.01
C SER A 278 9.31 12.92 30.39
N GLY A 279 8.28 13.06 31.24
CA GLY A 279 7.91 14.30 31.91
C GLY A 279 8.81 14.57 33.13
N PRO A 280 9.10 15.83 33.48
CA PRO A 280 10.15 16.16 34.44
C PRO A 280 9.68 16.12 35.90
N ASP A 281 9.11 15.01 36.36
CA ASP A 281 8.86 14.76 37.79
C ASP A 281 8.69 13.26 38.12
N THR A 282 9.77 12.62 38.58
CA THR A 282 9.77 11.49 39.54
C THR A 282 11.21 11.11 39.91
N GLN A 283 11.68 11.61 41.06
CA GLN A 283 12.69 10.90 41.85
C GLN A 283 11.99 10.20 43.02
N VAL A 284 12.64 9.15 43.53
CA VAL A 284 12.17 8.21 44.57
C VAL A 284 11.17 7.17 44.06
#